data_AF-A0A518FLM3-F1
#
_entry.id   AF-A0A518FLM3-F1
#
_cell.length_a   1.000
_cell.length_b   1.000
_cell.length_c   1.000
_cell.angle_alpha   90.00
_cell.angle_beta   90.00
_cell.angle_gamma   90.00
#
_symmetry.space_group_name_H-M   'P 1'
#
loop_
_entity.id
_entity.type
_entity.pdbx_description
1 polymer ?
#
loop_
_entity_poly.entity_id
_entity_poly.type
_entity_poly.pdbx_seq_one_letter_code
_entity_poly.pdbx_strand_id
1 'polypeptide(L)'
;MRCPDEIAQVLLRILSTALLRIRHLGGQGCAGECEIESDHVHNLPALIQDYSPERLEYYWTIERVHYLKLREGASLGEFPSLWEDLCVLMIEQGISTGDGT
;
A
#
# COMPACT_ATOMS: atom_id res chain seq x y z
N MET A 1 -17.54 7.17 0.26
CA MET A 1 -17.87 6.90 1.68
C MET A 1 -16.77 7.50 2.55
N ARG A 2 -16.92 7.58 3.87
CA ARG A 2 -15.77 7.93 4.74
C ARG A 2 -14.92 6.69 4.95
N CYS A 3 -13.60 6.81 4.82
CA CYS A 3 -12.69 5.71 5.13
C CYS A 3 -12.83 5.33 6.62
N PRO A 4 -12.99 4.03 6.95
CA PRO A 4 -12.93 3.56 8.33
C PRO A 4 -11.59 3.95 8.98
N ASP A 5 -11.63 4.44 10.22
CA ASP A 5 -10.46 5.07 10.84
C ASP A 5 -9.27 4.10 10.98
N GLU A 6 -9.52 2.82 11.22
CA GLU A 6 -8.48 1.78 11.33
C GLU A 6 -7.80 1.52 9.98
N ILE A 7 -8.59 1.42 8.90
CA ILE A 7 -8.05 1.29 7.53
C ILE A 7 -7.25 2.53 7.17
N ALA A 8 -7.79 3.73 7.43
CA ALA A 8 -7.10 4.98 7.16
C ALA A 8 -5.75 5.05 7.89
N GLN A 9 -5.68 4.61 9.14
CA GLN A 9 -4.43 4.56 9.91
C GLN A 9 -3.40 3.63 9.29
N VAL A 10 -3.79 2.42 8.84
CA VAL A 10 -2.87 1.49 8.17
C VAL A 10 -2.40 2.05 6.83
N LEU A 11 -3.29 2.60 6.02
CA LEU A 11 -2.92 3.22 4.73
C LEU A 11 -1.98 4.42 4.92
N LEU A 12 -2.20 5.23 5.96
CA LEU A 12 -1.30 6.34 6.30
C LEU A 12 0.08 5.85 6.76
N ARG A 13 0.16 4.73 7.48
CA ARG A 13 1.44 4.10 7.85
C ARG A 13 2.17 3.60 6.60
N ILE A 14 1.48 2.92 5.68
CA ILE A 14 2.05 2.50 4.38
C ILE A 14 2.58 3.71 3.60
N LEU A 15 1.79 4.77 3.47
CA LEU A 15 2.20 6.01 2.80
C LEU A 15 3.43 6.63 3.47
N SER A 16 3.46 6.69 4.80
CA SER A 16 4.60 7.23 5.56
C SER A 16 5.87 6.41 5.35
N THR A 17 5.77 5.08 5.38
CA THR A 17 6.89 4.17 5.12
C THR A 17 7.44 4.36 3.70
N ALA A 18 6.58 4.47 2.69
CA ALA A 18 7.00 4.73 1.31
C ALA A 18 7.69 6.10 1.16
N LEU A 19 7.14 7.17 1.75
CA LEU A 19 7.75 8.50 1.71
C LEU A 19 9.16 8.53 2.32
N LEU A 20 9.38 7.81 3.42
CA LEU A 20 10.71 7.68 4.03
C LEU A 20 11.69 6.92 3.13
N ARG A 21 11.22 5.86 2.46
CA ARG A 21 12.03 5.10 1.48
C ARG A 21 12.38 5.95 0.28
N ILE A 22 11.41 6.65 -0.32
CA ILE A 22 11.62 7.58 -1.44
C ILE A 22 12.66 8.64 -1.06
N ARG A 23 12.55 9.24 0.13
CA ARG A 23 13.53 10.22 0.61
C ARG A 23 14.94 9.63 0.71
N HIS A 24 15.06 8.43 1.27
CA HIS A 24 16.34 7.74 1.42
C HIS A 24 16.98 7.42 0.07
N LEU A 25 16.22 6.83 -0.84
CA LEU A 25 16.63 6.46 -2.20
C LEU A 25 17.00 7.68 -3.03
N GLY A 26 16.23 8.76 -2.92
CA GLY A 26 16.51 10.03 -3.59
C GLY A 26 17.84 10.64 -3.14
N GLY A 27 18.16 10.53 -1.85
CA GLY A 27 19.47 10.91 -1.31
C GLY A 27 20.66 10.10 -1.87
N GLN A 28 20.40 8.91 -2.40
CA GLN A 28 21.40 8.03 -3.03
C GLN A 28 21.44 8.15 -4.55
N GLY A 29 20.60 8.99 -5.16
CA GLY A 29 20.50 9.12 -6.62
C GLY A 29 19.77 7.95 -7.29
N CYS A 30 19.06 7.11 -6.53
CA CYS A 30 18.31 5.96 -7.04
C CYS A 30 16.94 6.37 -7.57
N ALA A 31 16.90 7.15 -8.65
CA ALA A 31 15.67 7.73 -9.19
C ALA A 31 14.63 6.67 -9.61
N GLY A 32 15.06 5.57 -10.25
CA GLY A 32 14.15 4.48 -10.63
C GLY A 32 13.50 3.79 -9.44
N GLU A 33 14.23 3.62 -8.33
CA GLU A 33 13.65 3.07 -7.10
C GLU A 33 12.65 4.04 -6.46
N CYS A 34 12.89 5.35 -6.57
CA CYS A 34 11.92 6.37 -6.11
C CYS A 34 10.62 6.31 -6.91
N GLU A 35 10.70 6.08 -8.22
CA GLU A 35 9.54 5.91 -9.09
C GLU A 35 8.73 4.69 -8.68
N ILE A 36 9.36 3.53 -8.49
CA ILE A 36 8.69 2.29 -8.05
C ILE A 36 7.95 2.49 -6.72
N GLU A 37 8.59 3.12 -5.73
CA GLU A 37 7.97 3.37 -4.43
C GLU A 37 6.84 4.41 -4.53
N SER A 38 6.95 5.40 -5.43
CA SER A 38 5.91 6.40 -5.65
C SER A 38 4.68 5.77 -6.31
N ASP A 39 4.89 4.97 -7.36
CA ASP A 39 3.84 4.24 -8.06
C ASP A 39 3.10 3.28 -7.13
N HIS A 40 3.79 2.69 -6.13
CA HIS A 40 3.14 1.85 -5.14
C HIS A 40 2.05 2.58 -4.34
N VAL A 41 2.28 3.85 -3.96
CA VAL A 41 1.43 4.55 -2.98
C VAL A 41 0.67 5.75 -3.53
N HIS A 42 0.86 6.12 -4.79
CA HIS A 42 0.31 7.34 -5.38
C HIS A 42 -1.22 7.47 -5.26
N ASN A 43 -1.94 6.34 -5.26
CA ASN A 43 -3.39 6.30 -5.14
C ASN A 43 -3.92 6.33 -3.69
N LEU A 44 -3.07 6.05 -2.70
CA LEU A 44 -3.49 5.99 -1.30
C LEU A 44 -4.08 7.31 -0.77
N PRO A 45 -3.53 8.50 -1.07
CA PRO A 45 -4.13 9.76 -0.64
C PRO A 45 -5.57 9.93 -1.14
N ALA A 46 -5.82 9.63 -2.42
CA ALA A 46 -7.15 9.73 -3.02
C ALA A 46 -8.09 8.67 -2.44
N LEU A 47 -7.62 7.45 -2.20
CA LEU A 47 -8.38 6.38 -1.56
C LEU A 47 -8.81 6.75 -0.13
N ILE A 48 -7.93 7.39 0.66
CA ILE A 48 -8.25 7.84 2.02
C ILE A 48 -9.30 8.96 1.98
N GLN A 49 -9.14 9.93 1.07
CA GLN A 49 -10.03 11.08 0.96
C GLN A 49 -11.43 10.71 0.43
N ASP A 50 -11.48 9.85 -0.59
CA ASP A 50 -12.72 9.39 -1.24
C ASP A 50 -12.77 7.85 -1.26
N TYR A 51 -13.12 7.31 -0.10
CA TYR A 51 -13.08 5.88 0.15
C TYR A 51 -14.16 5.11 -0.60
N SER A 52 -13.70 4.03 -1.23
CA SER A 52 -14.51 2.98 -1.85
C SER A 52 -13.83 1.63 -1.57
N PRO A 53 -14.59 0.62 -1.09
CA PRO A 53 -14.09 -0.74 -0.92
C PRO A 53 -13.48 -1.32 -2.21
N GLU A 54 -14.05 -1.01 -3.37
CA GLU A 54 -13.56 -1.47 -4.68
C GLU A 54 -12.19 -0.90 -5.02
N ARG A 55 -11.92 0.37 -4.65
CA ARG A 55 -10.59 0.97 -4.80
C ARG A 55 -9.57 0.37 -3.83
N LEU A 56 -9.99 0.02 -2.61
CA LEU A 56 -9.12 -0.67 -1.66
C LEU A 56 -8.79 -2.10 -2.14
N GLU A 57 -9.79 -2.83 -2.66
CA GLU A 57 -9.60 -4.13 -3.30
C GLU A 57 -8.65 -4.03 -4.50
N TYR A 58 -8.79 -2.99 -5.33
CA TYR A 58 -7.89 -2.75 -6.46
C TYR A 58 -6.44 -2.52 -6.01
N TYR A 59 -6.22 -1.66 -5.01
CA TYR A 59 -4.89 -1.48 -4.40
C TYR A 59 -4.31 -2.82 -3.94
N TRP A 60 -5.12 -3.62 -3.24
CA TRP A 60 -4.69 -4.89 -2.67
C TRP A 60 -4.33 -5.96 -3.71
N THR A 61 -5.15 -6.11 -4.75
CA THR A 61 -5.07 -7.20 -5.73
C THR A 61 -4.21 -6.87 -6.95
N ILE A 62 -4.10 -5.59 -7.31
CA ILE A 62 -3.40 -5.14 -8.51
C ILE A 62 -2.12 -4.39 -8.15
N GLU A 63 -2.23 -3.26 -7.47
CA GLU A 63 -1.10 -2.33 -7.28
C GLU A 63 -0.04 -2.91 -6.32
N ARG A 64 -0.47 -3.46 -5.19
CA ARG A 64 0.39 -4.13 -4.23
C ARG A 64 1.11 -5.33 -4.86
N VAL A 65 0.39 -6.14 -5.64
CA VAL A 65 0.94 -7.31 -6.34
C VAL A 65 1.95 -6.88 -7.40
N HIS A 66 1.67 -5.81 -8.15
CA HIS A 66 2.61 -5.23 -9.11
C HIS A 66 3.88 -4.74 -8.42
N TYR A 67 3.75 -4.00 -7.31
CA TYR A 67 4.89 -3.56 -6.51
C TYR A 67 5.74 -4.73 -6.00
N LEU A 68 5.11 -5.80 -5.50
CA LEU A 68 5.81 -7.01 -5.07
C LEU A 68 6.66 -7.64 -6.18
N LYS A 69 6.16 -7.67 -7.42
CA LYS A 69 6.92 -8.17 -8.58
C LYS A 69 8.12 -7.30 -8.91
N LEU A 70 7.95 -5.97 -8.86
CA LEU A 70 9.06 -5.04 -9.09
C LEU A 70 10.13 -5.10 -7.99
N ARG A 71 9.75 -5.52 -6.78
CA ARG A 71 10.62 -5.63 -5.60
C ARG A 71 11.07 -7.06 -5.30
N GLU A 72 10.96 -7.97 -6.25
CA GLU A 72 11.40 -9.35 -6.08
C GLU A 72 12.88 -9.41 -5.66
N GLY A 73 13.17 -10.14 -4.58
CA GLY A 73 14.52 -10.23 -4.02
C GLY A 73 14.99 -9.01 -3.20
N ALA A 74 14.22 -7.92 -3.16
CA ALA A 74 14.53 -6.75 -2.36
C ALA A 74 13.87 -6.79 -0.97
N SER A 75 14.43 -6.04 -0.01
CA SER A 75 13.78 -5.87 1.29
C SER A 75 12.48 -5.05 1.16
N LEU A 76 11.41 -5.60 1.72
CA LEU A 76 10.10 -4.94 1.82
C LEU A 76 9.96 -4.14 3.12
N GLY A 77 10.91 -4.25 4.05
CA GLY A 77 10.86 -3.54 5.32
C GLY A 77 9.59 -3.84 6.11
N GLU A 78 8.87 -2.81 6.52
CA GLU A 78 7.65 -2.91 7.33
C GLU A 78 6.39 -3.24 6.53
N PHE A 79 6.43 -3.16 5.19
CA PHE A 79 5.24 -3.35 4.35
C PHE A 79 4.49 -4.68 4.59
N PRO A 80 5.16 -5.84 4.77
CA PRO A 80 4.45 -7.10 5.02
C PRO A 80 3.56 -7.07 6.26
N SER A 81 4.05 -6.52 7.37
CA SER A 81 3.25 -6.40 8.60
C SER A 81 2.11 -5.39 8.43
N LEU A 82 2.35 -4.28 7.72
CA LEU A 82 1.28 -3.31 7.42
C LEU A 82 0.20 -3.89 6.50
N TRP A 83 0.58 -4.72 5.54
CA TRP A 83 -0.39 -5.42 4.68
C TRP A 83 -1.15 -6.50 5.44
N GLU A 84 -0.51 -7.19 6.39
CA GLU A 84 -1.21 -8.13 7.27
C GLU A 84 -2.28 -7.42 8.10
N ASP A 85 -1.94 -6.29 8.75
CA ASP A 85 -2.89 -5.44 9.47
C ASP A 85 -4.05 -5.02 8.55
N LEU A 86 -3.75 -4.60 7.32
CA LEU A 86 -4.77 -4.17 6.34
C LEU A 86 -5.68 -5.33 5.92
N CYS A 87 -5.11 -6.52 5.70
CA CYS A 87 -5.83 -7.73 5.29
C CYS A 87 -6.91 -8.10 6.31
N VAL A 88 -6.56 -8.09 7.60
CA VAL A 88 -7.50 -8.38 8.69
C VAL A 88 -8.69 -7.42 8.64
N LEU A 89 -8.43 -6.12 8.53
CA LEU A 89 -9.47 -5.09 8.46
C LEU A 89 -10.34 -5.21 7.19
N MET A 90 -9.74 -5.59 6.06
CA MET A 90 -10.48 -5.84 4.82
C MET A 90 -11.44 -7.02 4.98
N ILE A 91 -10.98 -8.12 5.57
CA ILE A 91 -11.81 -9.32 5.83
C ILE A 91 -12.96 -9.00 6.78
N GLU A 92 -12.70 -8.25 7.86
CA GLU A 92 -13.72 -7.83 8.82
C GLU A 92 -14.83 -6.98 8.17
N GLN A 93 -14.49 -6.25 7.11
CA GLN A 93 -15.46 -5.46 6.32
C GLN A 93 -16.05 -6.20 5.13
N GLY A 94 -15.73 -7.49 4.95
CA GLY A 94 -16.22 -8.30 3.84
C GLY A 94 -15.63 -7.90 2.48
N ILE A 95 -14.47 -7.24 2.46
CA ILE A 95 -13.75 -6.87 1.25
C ILE A 95 -12.89 -8.05 0.81
N SER A 96 -12.95 -8.39 -0.48
CA SER A 96 -12.15 -9.46 -1.06
C SER A 96 -10.66 -9.13 -0.99
N THR A 97 -9.86 -10.11 -0.57
CA THR A 97 -8.40 -10.03 -0.54
C THR A 97 -7.74 -10.87 -1.63
N GLY A 98 -8.52 -11.46 -2.55
CA GLY A 98 -8.03 -12.32 -3.63
C GLY A 98 -7.49 -13.69 -3.16
N ASP A 99 -7.24 -13.85 -1.86
CA ASP A 99 -6.89 -15.11 -1.20
C ASP A 99 -8.18 -15.84 -0.78
N GLY A 100 -9.03 -16.14 -1.77
CA GLY A 100 -10.30 -16.81 -1.56
C GLY A 100 -10.19 -18.33 -1.73
N THR A 101 -10.15 -19.03 -0.59
CA THR A 101 -10.25 -20.50 -0.35
C THR A 101 -9.14 -21.42 -0.86
#